data_AF-A0A0L6VSR1-F1
#
_entry.id   AF-A0A0L6VSR1-F1
#
_cell.length_a   1.000
_cell.length_b   1.000
_cell.length_c   1.000
_cell.angle_alpha   90.00
_cell.angle_beta   90.00
_cell.angle_gamma   90.00
#
_symmetry.space_group_name_H-M   'P 1'
#
loop_
_entity.id
_entity.type
_entity.pdbx_description
1 polymer ?
#
loop_
_entity_poly.entity_id
_entity_poly.type
_entity_poly.pdbx_seq_one_letter_code
_entity_poly.pdbx_strand_id
1 'polypeptide(L)' 'APEQDNFQPLAPPPEMEYQSQQDLYDAAQSWAKDHGYAIIITHSSTSNGENRARRGILTENRFTYQCDKSGS' A
#
# COMPACT_ATOMS: atom_id res chain seq x y z
N ALA A 1 3.57 -26.00 25.27
CA ALA A 1 3.90 -26.21 23.85
C ALA A 1 4.08 -24.83 23.23
N PRO A 2 5.09 -24.58 22.39
CA PRO A 2 5.14 -23.30 21.67
C PRO A 2 3.97 -23.31 20.68
N GLU A 3 3.01 -22.41 20.86
CA GLU A 3 2.02 -22.11 19.83
C GLU A 3 2.80 -21.72 18.58
N GLN A 4 2.75 -22.59 17.58
CA GLN A 4 3.27 -22.31 16.25
C GLN A 4 2.43 -21.14 15.75
N ASP A 5 2.99 -19.94 15.82
CA ASP A 5 2.38 -18.76 15.25
C ASP A 5 2.29 -18.98 13.74
N ASN A 6 1.14 -19.49 13.33
CA ASN A 6 0.84 -19.94 11.99
C ASN A 6 0.50 -18.69 11.17
N PHE A 7 1.45 -17.74 11.07
CA PHE A 7 1.39 -16.59 10.19
C PHE A 7 1.42 -17.08 8.74
N GLN A 8 0.27 -17.56 8.27
CA GLN A 8 0.03 -17.74 6.85
C GLN A 8 0.15 -16.33 6.24
N PRO A 9 1.06 -16.11 5.27
CA PRO A 9 1.16 -14.81 4.61
C PRO A 9 -0.19 -14.49 3.98
N LEU A 10 -0.75 -13.34 4.35
CA LEU A 10 -2.01 -12.86 3.78
C LEU A 10 -1.87 -12.77 2.27
N ALA A 11 -2.87 -13.28 1.54
CA ALA A 11 -2.94 -13.08 0.11
C ALA A 11 -2.94 -11.57 -0.19
N PRO A 12 -2.24 -11.08 -1.21
CA PRO A 12 -2.28 -9.67 -1.55
C PRO A 12 -3.71 -9.23 -1.91
N PRO A 13 -4.05 -7.94 -1.75
CA PRO A 13 -5.28 -7.42 -2.31
C PRO A 13 -5.31 -7.64 -3.84
N PRO A 14 -6.50 -7.75 -4.45
CA PRO A 14 -6.63 -7.88 -5.89
C PRO A 14 -5.93 -6.75 -6.65
N GLU A 15 -5.25 -7.08 -7.74
CA GLU A 15 -4.67 -6.07 -8.63
C GLU A 15 -5.80 -5.36 -9.40
N MET A 16 -5.92 -4.05 -9.20
CA MET A 16 -6.90 -3.18 -9.87
C MET A 16 -6.23 -1.88 -10.30
N GLU A 17 -6.78 -1.24 -11.34
CA GLU A 17 -6.35 0.09 -11.77
C GLU A 17 -7.17 1.16 -11.04
N TYR A 18 -6.48 2.15 -10.48
CA TYR A 18 -7.10 3.23 -9.73
C TYR A 18 -6.82 4.57 -10.41
N GLN A 19 -7.82 5.44 -10.46
CA GLN A 19 -7.71 6.75 -11.11
C GLN A 19 -6.97 7.77 -10.25
N SER A 20 -6.94 7.57 -8.93
CA SER A 20 -6.21 8.41 -7.99
C SER A 20 -5.51 7.60 -6.90
N GLN A 21 -4.54 8.22 -6.24
CA GLN A 21 -3.92 7.65 -5.03
C GLN A 21 -4.98 7.40 -3.94
N GLN A 22 -5.94 8.31 -3.80
CA GLN A 22 -6.95 8.20 -2.75
C GLN A 22 -7.80 6.94 -2.94
N ASP A 23 -8.22 6.66 -4.18
CA ASP A 23 -8.99 5.45 -4.50
C ASP A 23 -8.21 4.17 -4.20
N LEU A 24 -6.90 4.16 -4.52
CA LEU A 24 -6.00 3.06 -4.18
C LEU A 24 -5.91 2.87 -2.65
N TYR A 25 -5.78 3.97 -1.90
CA TYR A 25 -5.69 3.91 -0.44
C TYR A 25 -7.00 3.42 0.19
N ASP A 26 -8.14 3.93 -0.25
CA ASP A 26 -9.45 3.54 0.29
C ASP A 26 -9.74 2.05 0.04
N ALA A 27 -9.36 1.54 -1.14
CA ALA A 27 -9.47 0.12 -1.46
C ALA A 27 -8.52 -0.74 -0.62
N ALA A 28 -7.25 -0.35 -0.49
CA ALA A 28 -6.26 -1.06 0.32
C ALA A 28 -6.63 -1.04 1.82
N GLN A 29 -7.14 0.08 2.33
CA GLN A 29 -7.61 0.21 3.70
C GLN A 29 -8.85 -0.64 3.96
N SER A 30 -9.78 -0.72 3.01
CA SER A 30 -10.97 -1.59 3.13
C SER A 30 -10.55 -3.06 3.18
N TRP A 31 -9.67 -3.48 2.28
CA TRP A 31 -9.12 -4.84 2.29
C TRP A 31 -8.38 -5.15 3.60
N ALA A 32 -7.54 -4.23 4.07
CA ALA A 32 -6.82 -4.40 5.34
C ALA A 32 -7.78 -4.54 6.52
N LYS A 33 -8.84 -3.72 6.57
CA LYS A 33 -9.87 -3.74 7.60
C LYS A 33 -10.61 -5.07 7.66
N ASP A 34 -10.97 -5.64 6.50
CA ASP A 34 -11.63 -6.95 6.42
C ASP A 34 -10.74 -8.08 6.98
N HIS A 35 -9.42 -7.87 7.03
CA HIS A 35 -8.44 -8.78 7.60
C HIS A 35 -7.99 -8.40 9.02
N GLY A 36 -8.59 -7.36 9.63
CA GLY A 36 -8.28 -6.94 11.00
C GLY A 36 -7.09 -5.98 11.14
N TYR A 37 -6.65 -5.36 10.04
CA TYR A 37 -5.56 -4.39 10.03
C TYR A 37 -6.07 -2.98 9.74
N ALA A 38 -5.35 -1.98 10.24
CA ALA A 38 -5.44 -0.60 9.78
C ALA A 38 -4.09 -0.23 9.17
N ILE A 39 -4.09 0.46 8.03
CA ILE A 39 -2.85 0.87 7.36
C ILE A 39 -2.78 2.38 7.20
N ILE A 40 -1.57 2.92 7.16
CA ILE A 40 -1.29 4.33 6.85
C ILE A 40 -0.24 4.43 5.75
N ILE A 41 -0.30 5.50 4.96
CA ILE A 41 0.72 5.81 3.95
C ILE A 41 1.95 6.37 4.66
N THR A 42 3.12 5.77 4.42
CA THR A 42 4.40 6.22 4.99
C THR A 42 5.25 6.98 4.00
N HIS A 43 5.17 6.60 2.73
CA HIS A 43 5.95 7.18 1.67
C HIS A 43 5.15 7.17 0.36
N SER A 44 5.15 8.33 -0.30
CA SER A 44 4.61 8.49 -1.64
C SER A 44 5.72 8.96 -2.57
N SER A 45 6.01 8.16 -3.60
CA SER A 45 6.90 8.57 -4.69
C SER A 45 6.06 9.14 -5.82
N THR A 46 5.50 10.32 -5.63
CA THR A 46 4.94 11.09 -6.75
C THR A 46 6.11 11.70 -7.51
N SER A 47 6.43 11.14 -8.67
CA SER A 47 7.42 11.78 -9.52
C SER A 47 6.78 13.05 -10.10
N ASN A 48 7.22 14.21 -9.64
CA ASN A 48 6.95 15.48 -10.33
C ASN A 48 7.43 15.32 -11.78
N GLY A 49 6.47 15.12 -12.69
CA GLY A 49 6.66 14.50 -14.00
C GLY A 49 7.53 15.26 -14.99
N GLU A 50 8.09 16.41 -14.64
CA GLU A 50 8.78 17.26 -15.60
C GLU A 50 10.25 16.86 -15.84
N ASN A 51 10.98 16.43 -14.79
CA ASN A 51 12.44 16.22 -14.91
C ASN A 51 12.89 14.78 -15.20
N ARG A 52 12.02 13.77 -15.02
CA ARG A 52 12.40 12.35 -15.22
C ARG A 52 11.85 11.72 -16.51
N ALA A 53 10.77 12.25 -17.06
CA ALA A 53 10.25 11.84 -18.37
C ALA A 53 11.29 12.05 -19.50
N ARG A 54 12.18 13.05 -19.38
CA ARG A 54 13.28 13.29 -20.32
C ARG A 54 14.33 12.16 -20.40
N ARG A 55 14.35 11.22 -19.45
CA ARG A 55 15.26 10.07 -19.44
C ARG A 55 14.61 8.74 -19.84
N GLY A 56 13.35 8.73 -20.29
CA GLY A 56 12.67 7.51 -20.73
C GLY A 56 12.37 6.51 -19.62
N ILE A 57 12.43 6.93 -18.36
CA ILE A 57 12.02 6.12 -17.21
C ILE A 57 10.54 6.40 -16.99
N LEU A 58 9.68 5.41 -17.25
CA LEU A 58 8.29 5.42 -16.79
C LEU A 58 8.33 5.44 -15.26
N THR A 59 8.11 6.62 -14.68
CA THR A 59 8.03 6.76 -13.24
C THR A 59 6.62 6.38 -12.82
N GLU A 60 6.43 5.11 -12.49
CA GLU A 60 5.24 4.65 -11.79
C GLU A 60 5.18 5.33 -10.42
N ASN A 61 4.01 5.84 -10.04
CA ASN A 61 3.80 6.36 -8.70
C ASN A 61 3.73 5.17 -7.74
N ARG A 62 4.65 5.12 -6.77
CA ARG A 62 4.71 4.05 -5.77
C ARG A 62 4.30 4.58 -4.40
N PHE A 63 3.39 3.87 -3.75
CA PHE A 63 2.92 4.16 -2.40
C PHE A 63 3.29 3.02 -1.47
N THR A 64 3.85 3.34 -0.31
CA THR A 64 4.22 2.36 0.71
C THR A 64 3.28 2.51 1.91
N TYR A 65 2.75 1.39 2.38
CA TYR A 65 1.82 1.33 3.49
C TYR A 65 2.46 0.58 4.66
N GLN A 66 2.11 0.99 5.89
CA GLN A 66 2.45 0.26 7.11
C GLN A 66 1.22 0.11 7.99
N CYS A 67 1.21 -0.89 8.87
CA CYS A 67 0.16 -1.01 9.88
C CYS A 67 0.17 0.22 10.79
N ASP A 68 -1.03 0.74 11.08
CA ASP A 68 -1.22 1.79 12.06
C ASP A 68 -0.80 1.30 13.45
N LYS A 69 -0.04 2.14 14.17
CA LYS A 69 0.50 1.82 15.50
C LYS A 69 -0.12 2.69 16.60
N SER A 70 -1.22 3.39 16.33
CA SER A 70 -1.78 4.40 17.26
C SER A 70 -2.44 3.83 18.53
N GLY A 71 -2.27 2.54 18.82
CA GLY A 71 -2.79 1.86 20.00
C GLY A 71 -1.74 1.29 20.96
N SER A 72 -0.48 1.77 20.94
CA SER A 72 0.57 1.40 21.93
C SER A 72 0.77 2.45 23.00
#